data_AF-A0A3M1QQ13-F1
#
_entry.id   AF-A0A3M1QQ13-F1
#
_cell.length_a   1.000
_cell.length_b   1.000
_cell.length_c   1.000
_cell.angle_alpha   90.00
_cell.angle_beta   90.00
_cell.angle_gamma   90.00
#
_symmetry.space_group_name_H-M   'P 1'
#
loop_
_entity.id
_entity.type
_entity.pdbx_description
1 polymer ?
#
loop_
_entity_poly.entity_id
_entity_poly.type
_entity_poly.pdbx_seq_one_letter_code
_entity_poly.pdbx_strand_id
1 'polypeptide(L)' 'RKTFPPCSSCGDDPGFTWACSCGFALCHTCMAAQAERCKANGRTWTCPVCHRQHVGPAR' A
#
# COMPACT_ATOMS: atom_id res chain seq x y z
N ARG A 1 -16.68 3.28 10.28
CA ARG A 1 -15.21 3.15 10.44
C ARG A 1 -14.65 2.78 9.08
N LYS A 2 -13.55 3.39 8.64
CA LYS A 2 -12.90 3.00 7.37
C LYS A 2 -12.08 1.75 7.68
N THR A 3 -12.54 0.59 7.23
CA THR A 3 -11.81 -0.67 7.39
C THR A 3 -10.80 -0.76 6.26
N PHE A 4 -9.51 -0.89 6.60
CA PHE A 4 -8.47 -1.12 5.62
C PHE A 4 -8.35 -2.64 5.36
N PRO A 5 -8.12 -3.07 4.12
CA PRO A 5 -7.87 -4.49 3.84
C PRO A 5 -6.55 -4.96 4.48
N PRO A 6 -6.43 -6.26 4.81
CA PRO A 6 -5.20 -6.83 5.35
C PRO A 6 -4.06 -6.74 4.35
N CYS A 7 -2.82 -6.78 4.85
CA CYS A 7 -1.62 -6.70 4.03
C CYS A 7 -1.48 -7.94 3.12
N SER A 8 -1.42 -7.74 1.81
CA SER A 8 -1.21 -8.81 0.83
C SER A 8 0.18 -9.45 0.90
N SER A 9 1.15 -8.84 1.60
CA SER A 9 2.52 -9.39 1.72
C SER A 9 2.76 -10.16 3.02
N CYS A 10 2.23 -9.70 4.16
CA CYS A 10 2.47 -10.34 5.46
C CYS A 10 1.22 -10.90 6.13
N GLY A 11 0.02 -10.58 5.62
CA GLY A 11 -1.26 -11.05 6.17
C GLY A 11 -1.78 -10.26 7.38
N ASP A 12 -0.99 -9.34 7.95
CA ASP A 12 -1.40 -8.54 9.11
C ASP A 12 -2.54 -7.57 8.82
N ASP A 13 -3.29 -7.22 9.89
CA ASP A 13 -4.30 -6.15 9.91
C ASP A 13 -3.79 -4.95 10.73
N PRO A 14 -2.89 -4.11 10.19
CA PRO A 14 -2.24 -3.02 10.92
C PRO A 14 -3.18 -1.82 11.19
N GLY A 15 -4.46 -1.92 10.87
CA GLY A 15 -5.42 -0.81 10.89
C GLY A 15 -5.20 0.26 9.80
N PHE A 16 -4.06 0.26 9.11
CA PHE A 16 -3.79 1.08 7.92
C PHE A 16 -3.00 0.32 6.86
N THR A 17 -3.55 0.26 5.65
CA THR A 17 -2.85 -0.27 4.48
C THR A 17 -2.92 0.69 3.29
N TRP A 18 -1.84 0.73 2.53
CA TRP A 18 -1.75 1.34 1.21
C TRP A 18 -2.54 0.47 0.23
N ALA A 19 -3.84 0.72 0.15
CA ALA A 19 -4.78 -0.06 -0.65
C ALA A 19 -4.91 0.50 -2.07
N CYS A 20 -4.87 -0.41 -3.05
CA CYS A 20 -5.20 -0.18 -4.44
C CYS A 20 -6.61 -0.68 -4.74
N SER A 21 -7.31 -0.02 -5.66
CA SER A 21 -8.62 -0.46 -6.15
C SER A 21 -8.60 -1.83 -6.83
N CYS A 22 -7.43 -2.36 -7.22
CA CYS A 22 -7.29 -3.70 -7.79
C CYS A 22 -7.33 -4.82 -6.73
N GLY A 23 -7.49 -4.49 -5.44
CA GLY A 23 -7.50 -5.43 -4.32
C GLY A 23 -6.13 -5.66 -3.68
N PHE A 24 -5.06 -5.07 -4.22
CA PHE A 24 -3.73 -5.12 -3.60
C PHE A 24 -3.64 -4.15 -2.43
N ALA A 25 -3.07 -4.58 -1.31
CA ALA A 25 -2.87 -3.73 -0.15
C ALA A 25 -1.55 -4.07 0.56
N LEU A 26 -0.84 -3.05 1.03
CA LEU A 26 0.38 -3.25 1.83
C LEU A 26 0.32 -2.45 3.12
N CYS A 27 0.78 -3.03 4.23
CA CYS A 27 1.06 -2.27 5.44
C CYS A 27 2.23 -1.31 5.21
N HIS A 28 2.40 -0.34 6.10
CA HIS A 28 3.50 0.62 6.02
C HIS A 28 4.88 -0.07 6.02
N THR A 29 5.07 -1.11 6.82
CA THR A 29 6.32 -1.87 6.91
C THR A 29 6.66 -2.58 5.60
N CYS A 30 5.70 -3.30 5.02
CA CYS A 30 5.90 -3.98 3.74
C CYS A 30 6.05 -3.00 2.58
N MET A 31 5.35 -1.86 2.61
CA MET A 31 5.52 -0.79 1.64
C MET A 31 6.96 -0.24 1.67
N ALA A 32 7.51 0.01 2.86
CA ALA A 32 8.88 0.47 3.02
C ALA A 32 9.91 -0.59 2.56
N ALA A 33 9.69 -1.86 2.92
CA ALA A 33 10.56 -2.96 2.51
C ALA A 33 10.56 -3.20 0.98
N GLN A 34 9.47 -2.86 0.30
CA GLN A 34 9.31 -3.02 -1.15
C GLN A 34 9.19 -1.67 -1.88
N ALA A 35 9.77 -0.61 -1.32
CA ALA A 35 9.64 0.75 -1.85
C ALA A 35 10.09 0.86 -3.30
N GLU A 36 11.20 0.21 -3.67
CA GLU A 36 11.70 0.13 -5.04
C GLU A 36 10.69 -0.50 -6.00
N ARG A 37 10.11 -1.64 -5.61
CA ARG A 37 9.12 -2.37 -6.41
C ARG A 37 7.83 -1.57 -6.58
N CYS A 38 7.42 -0.83 -5.54
CA CYS A 38 6.25 0.02 -5.56
C CYS A 38 6.56 1.44 -6.06
N LYS A 39 7.80 1.76 -6.49
CA LYS A 39 8.24 3.12 -6.83
C LYS A 39 7.76 4.16 -5.80
N ALA A 40 7.83 3.81 -4.51
CA ALA A 40 7.29 4.60 -3.43
C ALA A 40 8.26 5.72 -3.06
N ASN A 41 7.81 6.97 -3.09
CA ASN A 41 8.61 8.16 -2.76
C ASN A 41 8.05 8.92 -1.54
N GLY A 42 7.53 8.18 -0.57
CA GLY A 42 6.98 8.71 0.69
C GLY A 42 5.53 9.20 0.59
N ARG A 43 5.17 9.93 -0.48
CA ARG A 43 3.79 10.40 -0.69
C ARG A 43 3.09 9.73 -1.85
N THR A 44 3.81 9.25 -2.86
CA THR A 44 3.20 8.50 -3.96
C THR A 44 3.77 7.10 -4.02
N TRP A 45 2.98 6.18 -4.54
CA TRP A 45 3.39 4.81 -4.81
C TRP A 45 2.68 4.29 -6.06
N THR A 46 3.26 3.32 -6.71
CA THR A 46 2.73 2.62 -7.89
C THR A 46 2.40 1.19 -7.49
N CYS A 47 1.18 0.76 -7.78
CA CYS A 47 0.78 -0.62 -7.52
C CYS A 47 1.63 -1.59 -8.37
N PRO A 48 2.30 -2.58 -7.76
CA PRO A 48 3.12 -3.53 -8.51
C PRO A 48 2.29 -4.56 -9.30
N VAL A 49 0.97 -4.61 -9.08
CA VAL A 49 0.05 -5.55 -9.74
C VAL A 49 -0.62 -4.90 -10.96
N CYS A 50 -1.25 -3.75 -10.78
CA CYS A 50 -2.01 -3.09 -11.85
C CYS A 50 -1.36 -1.81 -12.39
N HIS A 51 -0.15 -1.47 -11.91
CA HIS A 51 0.66 -0.33 -12.34
C HIS A 51 0.00 1.05 -12.22
N ARG A 52 -1.08 1.17 -11.44
CA ARG A 52 -1.72 2.46 -11.15
C ARG A 52 -0.94 3.22 -10.10
N GLN A 53 -0.80 4.53 -10.32
CA GLN A 53 -0.20 5.44 -9.35
C GLN A 53 -1.23 5.91 -8.34
N HIS A 54 -0.82 5.98 -7.08
CA HIS A 54 -1.62 6.37 -5.95
C HIS A 54 -0.89 7.43 -5.13
N VAL A 55 -1.65 8.28 -4.47
CA VAL A 55 -1.15 9.23 -3.48
C VAL A 55 -1.53 8.70 -2.10
N GLY A 56 -0.56 8.63 -1.21
CA GLY A 56 -0.76 8.33 0.19
C GLY A 56 -1.70 9.33 0.85
N PRO A 57 -2.28 8.97 2.00
CA PRO A 57 -3.17 9.87 2.72
C PRO A 57 -2.48 11.21 2.97
N ALA A 58 -3.21 12.30 2.75
CA ALA A 58 -2.80 13.61 3.24
C ALA A 58 -2.71 13.49 4.77
N ARG A 59 -1.52 13.77 5.31
CA ARG A 59 -1.24 13.69 6.74
C ARG A 59 -2.10 14.70 7.50
#